data_AF-A0A2G9PHT9-F1
#
_entry.id   AF-A0A2G9PHT9-F1
#
_cell.length_a   1.000
_cell.length_b   1.000
_cell.length_c   1.000
_cell.angle_alpha   90.00
_cell.angle_beta   90.00
_cell.angle_gamma   90.00
#
_symmetry.space_group_name_H-M   'P 1'
#
loop_
_entity.id
_entity.type
_entity.pdbx_description
1 polymer ?
#
loop_
_entity_poly.entity_id
_entity_poly.type
_entity_poly.pdbx_seq_one_letter_code
_entity_poly.pdbx_strand_id
1 'polypeptide(L)'
;MIESGEMVEARVGTVNAFEGKILAFYAYALFVFPGAVLHEFAHYLAVLAAGLTPRKVVWFSLRGDYLGYVSFEYDRRKTSIWSLALVHFAPLFLSSFLALALFESSFGLMQFGAIGLLLLYVACSLAFTALPSWVDFKNFYEALLVWPAKKLTSGSVVDKVVLVFFFVPWLALLLASKILYLLNKALGNSTLNALWALFLVLLALRF
;
A
#
# COMPACT_ATOMS: atom_id res chain seq x y z
N MET A 1 -26.39 -17.75 19.05
CA MET A 1 -26.55 -17.24 17.67
C MET A 1 -25.23 -16.56 17.32
N ILE A 2 -24.38 -17.22 16.54
CA ILE A 2 -23.11 -16.63 16.07
C ILE A 2 -23.53 -15.69 14.94
N GLU A 3 -23.53 -14.39 15.19
CA GLU A 3 -23.63 -13.39 14.11
C GLU A 3 -22.50 -13.70 13.12
N SER A 4 -22.86 -14.11 11.90
CA SER A 4 -21.92 -14.34 10.81
C SER A 4 -21.04 -13.10 10.65
N GLY A 5 -19.72 -13.27 10.78
CA GLY A 5 -18.77 -12.18 10.59
C GLY A 5 -18.93 -11.55 9.21
N GLU A 6 -18.68 -10.25 9.13
CA GLU A 6 -18.67 -9.58 7.83
C GLU A 6 -17.39 -9.97 7.08
N MET A 7 -17.56 -10.39 5.82
CA MET A 7 -16.47 -10.66 4.90
C MET A 7 -15.98 -9.34 4.31
N VAL A 8 -14.69 -9.05 4.49
CA VAL A 8 -14.04 -7.88 3.90
C VAL A 8 -12.92 -8.33 2.98
N GLU A 9 -12.77 -7.64 1.85
CA GLU A 9 -11.70 -7.87 0.88
C GLU A 9 -10.82 -6.62 0.75
N ALA A 10 -9.52 -6.77 0.96
CA ALA A 10 -8.52 -5.78 0.56
C ALA A 10 -8.06 -6.07 -0.88
N ARG A 11 -7.85 -5.06 -1.74
CA ARG A 11 -7.72 -5.28 -3.21
C ARG A 11 -6.67 -4.40 -3.89
N VAL A 12 -6.09 -4.83 -5.01
CA VAL A 12 -5.21 -3.98 -5.86
C VAL A 12 -5.66 -3.92 -7.32
N GLY A 13 -5.81 -2.69 -7.86
CA GLY A 13 -6.02 -2.40 -9.29
C GLY A 13 -7.36 -2.88 -9.86
N THR A 14 -7.75 -2.39 -11.04
CA THR A 14 -8.95 -2.89 -11.76
C THR A 14 -8.61 -3.33 -13.18
N VAL A 15 -9.07 -4.51 -13.57
CA VAL A 15 -8.82 -5.09 -14.91
C VAL A 15 -9.67 -4.38 -15.98
N ASN A 16 -10.85 -3.90 -15.62
CA ASN A 16 -11.81 -3.25 -16.53
C ASN A 16 -11.33 -1.87 -17.04
N ALA A 17 -10.26 -1.31 -16.47
CA ALA A 17 -9.70 -0.02 -16.90
C ALA A 17 -9.01 -0.05 -18.28
N PHE A 18 -8.84 -1.23 -18.89
CA PHE A 18 -8.07 -1.43 -20.13
C PHE A 18 -8.88 -2.04 -21.29
N GLU A 19 -10.20 -1.88 -21.30
CA GLU A 19 -11.04 -2.39 -22.40
C GLU A 19 -10.48 -1.99 -23.78
N GLY A 20 -10.25 -3.00 -24.64
CA GLY A 20 -9.70 -2.83 -25.99
C GLY A 20 -8.19 -2.60 -26.09
N LYS A 21 -7.44 -2.52 -24.98
CA LYS A 21 -5.98 -2.25 -24.97
C LYS A 21 -5.18 -3.36 -24.29
N ILE A 22 -5.24 -4.56 -24.87
CA ILE A 22 -4.62 -5.79 -24.33
C ILE A 22 -3.13 -5.59 -24.03
N LEU A 23 -2.36 -4.99 -24.96
CA LEU A 23 -0.92 -4.80 -24.76
C LEU A 23 -0.62 -3.86 -23.58
N ALA A 24 -1.38 -2.77 -23.45
CA ALA A 24 -1.22 -1.82 -22.34
C ALA A 24 -1.56 -2.48 -21.00
N PHE A 25 -2.58 -3.33 -20.96
CA PHE A 25 -2.94 -4.10 -19.77
C PHE A 25 -1.78 -5.02 -19.33
N TYR A 26 -1.21 -5.81 -20.24
CA TYR A 26 -0.11 -6.71 -19.88
C TYR A 26 1.17 -5.94 -19.50
N ALA A 27 1.47 -4.83 -20.16
CA ALA A 27 2.60 -3.98 -19.79
C ALA A 27 2.41 -3.38 -18.38
N TYR A 28 1.21 -2.89 -18.08
CA TYR A 28 0.84 -2.41 -16.75
C TYR A 28 0.95 -3.53 -15.70
N ALA A 29 0.35 -4.69 -15.98
CA ALA A 29 0.36 -5.83 -15.08
C ALA A 29 1.77 -6.32 -14.79
N LEU A 30 2.63 -6.40 -15.82
CA LEU A 30 4.04 -6.73 -15.66
C LEU A 30 4.77 -5.66 -14.83
N PHE A 31 4.47 -4.38 -15.05
CA PHE A 31 5.08 -3.30 -14.27
C PHE A 31 4.72 -3.40 -12.78
N VAL A 32 3.45 -3.60 -12.46
CA VAL A 32 2.97 -3.61 -11.06
C VAL A 32 3.11 -4.96 -10.37
N PHE A 33 3.44 -6.05 -11.09
CA PHE A 33 3.44 -7.41 -10.56
C PHE A 33 4.16 -7.58 -9.21
N PRO A 34 5.48 -7.24 -9.08
CA PRO A 34 6.17 -7.46 -7.81
C PRO A 34 5.61 -6.55 -6.70
N GLY A 35 5.20 -5.34 -7.06
CA GLY A 35 4.56 -4.41 -6.15
C GLY A 35 3.21 -4.92 -5.63
N ALA A 36 2.38 -5.50 -6.51
CA ALA A 36 1.05 -6.01 -6.18
C ALA A 36 1.13 -7.25 -5.29
N VAL A 37 2.06 -8.17 -5.58
CA VAL A 37 2.31 -9.34 -4.72
C VAL A 37 2.70 -8.90 -3.32
N LEU A 38 3.61 -7.93 -3.18
CA LEU A 38 4.03 -7.47 -1.87
C LEU A 38 2.96 -6.64 -1.16
N HIS A 39 2.13 -5.91 -1.91
CA HIS A 39 0.98 -5.20 -1.37
C HIS A 39 0.01 -6.18 -0.68
N GLU A 40 -0.38 -7.26 -1.35
CA GLU A 40 -1.24 -8.28 -0.75
C GLU A 40 -0.54 -9.02 0.39
N PHE A 41 0.77 -9.22 0.30
CA PHE A 41 1.58 -9.77 1.40
C PHE A 41 1.54 -8.88 2.64
N ALA A 42 1.57 -7.56 2.48
CA ALA A 42 1.43 -6.62 3.59
C ALA A 42 0.07 -6.77 4.29
N HIS A 43 -1.02 -6.87 3.52
CA HIS A 43 -2.35 -7.14 4.09
C HIS A 43 -2.37 -8.47 4.84
N TYR A 44 -1.83 -9.53 4.24
CA TYR A 44 -1.78 -10.86 4.86
C TYR A 44 -1.04 -10.83 6.22
N LEU A 45 0.14 -10.22 6.27
CA LEU A 45 0.89 -10.07 7.51
C LEU A 45 0.11 -9.25 8.56
N ALA A 46 -0.55 -8.19 8.13
CA ALA A 46 -1.33 -7.34 9.03
C ALA A 46 -2.57 -8.03 9.56
N VAL A 47 -3.23 -8.89 8.77
CA VAL A 47 -4.34 -9.74 9.23
C VAL A 47 -3.85 -10.67 10.33
N LEU A 48 -2.70 -11.33 10.14
CA LEU A 48 -2.10 -12.19 11.17
C LEU A 48 -1.72 -11.38 12.43
N ALA A 49 -1.07 -10.23 12.27
CA ALA A 49 -0.66 -9.37 13.37
C ALA A 49 -1.86 -8.80 14.16
N ALA A 50 -2.98 -8.57 13.49
CA ALA A 50 -4.25 -8.14 14.08
C ALA A 50 -4.98 -9.27 14.83
N GLY A 51 -4.46 -10.50 14.84
CA GLY A 51 -5.13 -11.67 15.41
C GLY A 51 -6.37 -12.11 14.61
N LEU A 52 -6.45 -11.73 13.34
CA LEU A 52 -7.52 -12.12 12.42
C LEU A 52 -7.08 -13.34 11.60
N THR A 53 -8.04 -14.05 11.02
CA THR A 53 -7.77 -15.26 10.21
C THR A 53 -8.00 -14.97 8.73
N PRO A 54 -6.95 -15.05 7.89
CA PRO A 54 -7.10 -14.98 6.44
C PRO A 54 -7.97 -16.14 5.92
N ARG A 55 -8.93 -15.85 5.04
CA ARG A 55 -9.81 -16.86 4.43
C ARG A 55 -9.34 -17.28 3.05
N LYS A 56 -9.05 -16.30 2.20
CA LYS A 56 -8.56 -16.51 0.83
C LYS A 56 -7.57 -15.42 0.49
N VAL A 57 -6.47 -15.84 -0.13
CA VAL A 57 -5.38 -14.97 -0.56
C VAL A 57 -5.12 -15.22 -2.04
N VAL A 58 -5.16 -14.16 -2.83
CA VAL A 58 -4.78 -14.16 -4.23
C VAL A 58 -3.68 -13.12 -4.39
N TRP A 59 -2.43 -13.60 -4.47
CA TRP A 59 -1.24 -12.74 -4.54
C TRP A 59 -1.18 -11.92 -5.82
N PHE A 60 -1.53 -12.55 -6.93
CA PHE A 60 -1.64 -11.88 -8.21
C PHE A 60 -2.55 -12.65 -9.16
N SER A 61 -3.44 -11.97 -9.89
CA SER A 61 -4.30 -12.56 -10.89
C SER A 61 -4.50 -11.61 -12.06
N LEU A 62 -4.36 -12.12 -13.28
CA LEU A 62 -4.78 -11.43 -14.50
C LEU A 62 -6.25 -11.71 -14.86
N ARG A 63 -6.93 -12.53 -14.06
CA ARG A 63 -8.32 -12.94 -14.24
C ARG A 63 -9.18 -12.34 -13.13
N GLY A 64 -10.38 -11.90 -13.50
CA GLY A 64 -11.32 -11.25 -12.58
C GLY A 64 -11.14 -9.74 -12.56
N ASP A 65 -11.79 -9.08 -11.61
CA ASP A 65 -11.84 -7.61 -11.56
C ASP A 65 -10.60 -6.96 -10.94
N TYR A 66 -9.78 -7.72 -10.20
CA TYR A 66 -8.66 -7.20 -9.39
C TYR A 66 -7.37 -7.97 -9.64
N LEU A 67 -6.24 -7.29 -9.49
CA LEU A 67 -4.91 -7.88 -9.63
C LEU A 67 -4.52 -8.72 -8.42
N GLY A 68 -5.13 -8.54 -7.25
CA GLY A 68 -4.84 -9.29 -6.04
C GLY A 68 -5.89 -8.99 -4.97
N TYR A 69 -5.99 -9.88 -3.97
CA TYR A 69 -6.74 -9.60 -2.75
C TYR A 69 -6.40 -10.52 -1.59
N VAL A 70 -6.63 -10.01 -0.38
CA VAL A 70 -6.70 -10.78 0.87
C VAL A 70 -8.09 -10.60 1.47
N SER A 71 -8.79 -11.71 1.69
CA SER A 71 -10.08 -11.75 2.37
C SER A 71 -9.94 -12.30 3.79
N PHE A 72 -10.67 -11.70 4.72
CA PHE A 72 -10.71 -12.12 6.11
C PHE A 72 -12.09 -11.79 6.73
N GLU A 73 -12.38 -12.45 7.84
CA GLU A 73 -13.58 -12.16 8.65
C GLU A 73 -13.15 -11.47 9.93
N TYR A 74 -14.00 -10.56 10.42
CA TYR A 74 -13.80 -9.92 11.71
C TYR A 74 -15.11 -9.78 12.49
N ASP A 75 -15.02 -9.73 13.81
CA ASP A 75 -16.16 -9.51 14.70
C ASP A 75 -16.11 -8.05 15.17
N ARG A 76 -17.05 -7.23 14.69
CA ARG A 76 -17.18 -5.81 15.07
C ARG A 76 -17.22 -5.57 16.58
N ARG A 77 -17.62 -6.56 17.38
CA ARG A 77 -17.69 -6.43 18.84
C ARG A 77 -16.31 -6.62 19.50
N LYS A 78 -15.43 -7.42 18.90
CA LYS A 78 -14.15 -7.87 19.47
C LYS A 78 -12.92 -7.29 18.79
N THR A 79 -12.98 -7.12 17.48
CA THR A 79 -11.89 -6.53 16.70
C THR A 79 -11.79 -5.04 17.06
N SER A 80 -10.59 -4.49 17.07
CA SER A 80 -10.40 -3.05 17.28
C SER A 80 -10.44 -2.33 15.93
N ILE A 81 -10.96 -1.10 15.89
CA ILE A 81 -10.88 -0.25 14.68
C ILE A 81 -9.42 -0.03 14.25
N TRP A 82 -8.51 -0.06 15.22
CA TRP A 82 -7.07 0.06 14.98
C TRP A 82 -6.48 -1.17 14.31
N SER A 83 -6.99 -2.37 14.61
CA SER A 83 -6.63 -3.60 13.90
C SER A 83 -7.07 -3.53 12.43
N LEU A 84 -8.26 -2.99 12.17
CA LEU A 84 -8.74 -2.79 10.79
C LEU A 84 -7.93 -1.73 10.06
N ALA A 85 -7.58 -0.62 10.72
CA ALA A 85 -6.68 0.38 10.16
C ALA A 85 -5.31 -0.22 9.82
N LEU A 86 -4.74 -1.02 10.72
CA LEU A 86 -3.49 -1.73 10.48
C LEU A 86 -3.58 -2.59 9.21
N VAL A 87 -4.65 -3.38 9.07
CA VAL A 87 -4.85 -4.21 7.88
C VAL A 87 -4.93 -3.37 6.61
N HIS A 88 -5.83 -2.38 6.54
CA HIS A 88 -6.07 -1.63 5.30
C HIS A 88 -4.92 -0.70 4.90
N PHE A 89 -4.12 -0.21 5.86
CA PHE A 89 -3.00 0.67 5.56
C PHE A 89 -1.64 -0.05 5.55
N ALA A 90 -1.56 -1.34 5.90
CA ALA A 90 -0.30 -2.10 5.89
C ALA A 90 0.55 -1.97 4.61
N PRO A 91 -0.03 -2.03 3.39
CA PRO A 91 0.76 -1.90 2.17
C PRO A 91 1.48 -0.57 2.03
N LEU A 92 0.87 0.51 2.54
CA LEU A 92 1.47 1.84 2.54
C LEU A 92 2.80 1.82 3.27
N PHE A 93 2.85 1.13 4.41
CA PHE A 93 4.04 1.09 5.24
C PHE A 93 5.08 0.15 4.66
N LEU A 94 4.72 -1.12 4.45
CA LEU A 94 5.68 -2.15 4.06
C LEU A 94 6.25 -1.89 2.66
N SER A 95 5.38 -1.61 1.68
CA SER A 95 5.81 -1.44 0.29
C SER A 95 6.68 -0.21 0.11
N SER A 96 6.35 0.88 0.80
CA SER A 96 7.11 2.11 0.70
C SER A 96 8.46 2.04 1.41
N PHE A 97 8.55 1.43 2.60
CA PHE A 97 9.83 1.23 3.29
C PHE A 97 10.78 0.40 2.40
N LEU A 98 10.27 -0.68 1.81
CA LEU A 98 11.05 -1.51 0.91
C LEU A 98 11.37 -0.82 -0.42
N ALA A 99 10.44 -0.03 -0.97
CA ALA A 99 10.72 0.78 -2.16
C ALA A 99 11.89 1.73 -1.91
N LEU A 100 11.92 2.46 -0.79
CA LEU A 100 13.02 3.37 -0.44
C LEU A 100 14.35 2.64 -0.28
N ALA A 101 14.37 1.54 0.47
CA ALA A 101 15.57 0.74 0.65
C ALA A 101 16.12 0.19 -0.68
N LEU A 102 15.22 -0.23 -1.58
CA LEU A 102 15.58 -0.71 -2.90
C LEU A 102 16.01 0.41 -3.85
N PHE A 103 15.41 1.60 -3.76
CA PHE A 103 15.87 2.77 -4.52
C PHE A 103 17.31 3.11 -4.15
N GLU A 104 17.62 3.25 -2.85
CA GLU A 104 18.98 3.53 -2.37
C GLU A 104 19.97 2.45 -2.84
N SER A 105 19.60 1.19 -2.64
CA SER A 105 20.43 0.06 -3.07
C SER A 105 20.62 0.02 -4.58
N SER A 106 19.60 0.37 -5.36
CA SER A 106 19.66 0.34 -6.82
C SER A 106 20.71 1.31 -7.35
N PHE A 107 20.83 2.52 -6.79
CA PHE A 107 21.81 3.51 -7.23
C PHE A 107 23.24 3.08 -6.90
N GLY A 108 23.48 2.51 -5.70
CA GLY A 108 24.77 1.96 -5.34
C GLY A 108 25.18 0.77 -6.22
N LEU A 109 24.20 0.09 -6.81
CA LEU A 109 24.39 -1.10 -7.65
C LEU A 109 24.23 -0.84 -9.15
N MET A 110 24.01 0.40 -9.60
CA MET A 110 23.86 0.73 -11.04
C MET A 110 25.09 0.34 -11.85
N GLN A 111 26.27 0.39 -11.23
CA GLN A 111 27.53 -0.04 -11.83
C GLN A 111 27.58 -1.54 -12.17
N PHE A 112 26.69 -2.35 -11.59
CA PHE A 112 26.52 -3.77 -11.91
C PHE A 112 25.43 -4.02 -12.97
N GLY A 113 25.02 -2.98 -13.70
CA GLY A 113 24.17 -3.07 -14.88
C GLY A 113 22.76 -3.60 -14.58
N ALA A 114 22.45 -4.79 -15.09
CA ALA A 114 21.10 -5.38 -15.03
C ALA A 114 20.57 -5.55 -13.60
N ILE A 115 21.43 -5.79 -12.60
CA ILE A 115 21.03 -5.93 -11.20
C ILE A 115 20.50 -4.60 -10.65
N GLY A 116 21.22 -3.49 -10.90
CA GLY A 116 20.77 -2.15 -10.50
C GLY A 116 19.45 -1.77 -11.16
N LEU A 117 19.29 -2.09 -12.46
CA LEU A 117 18.04 -1.86 -13.19
C LEU A 117 16.88 -2.71 -12.68
N LEU A 118 17.12 -3.99 -12.33
CA LEU A 118 16.11 -4.87 -11.75
C LEU A 118 15.64 -4.35 -10.38
N LEU A 119 16.56 -3.94 -9.52
CA LEU A 119 16.22 -3.36 -8.21
C LEU A 119 15.44 -2.05 -8.37
N LEU A 120 15.85 -1.19 -9.31
CA LEU A 120 15.12 0.04 -9.62
C LEU A 120 13.71 -0.26 -10.12
N TYR A 121 13.55 -1.25 -11.01
CA TYR A 121 12.24 -1.69 -11.49
C TYR A 121 11.35 -2.17 -10.33
N VAL A 122 11.86 -3.01 -9.43
CA VAL A 122 11.12 -3.48 -8.25
C VAL A 122 10.77 -2.31 -7.32
N ALA A 123 11.70 -1.40 -7.08
CA ALA A 123 11.47 -0.20 -6.26
C ALA A 123 10.34 0.68 -6.84
N CYS A 124 10.36 0.92 -8.14
CA CYS A 124 9.31 1.65 -8.84
C CYS A 124 7.95 0.94 -8.77
N SER A 125 7.94 -0.38 -8.96
CA SER A 125 6.73 -1.19 -8.86
C SER A 125 6.11 -1.09 -7.45
N LEU A 126 6.93 -1.23 -6.41
CA LEU A 126 6.52 -1.12 -5.02
C LEU A 126 6.02 0.27 -4.65
N ALA A 127 6.74 1.31 -5.08
CA ALA A 127 6.31 2.69 -4.89
C ALA A 127 4.94 2.94 -5.53
N PHE A 128 4.73 2.44 -6.75
CA PHE A 128 3.47 2.58 -7.45
C PHE A 128 2.31 1.88 -6.74
N THR A 129 2.54 0.67 -6.22
CA THR A 129 1.51 -0.11 -5.54
C THR A 129 1.40 0.21 -4.05
N ALA A 130 2.27 1.02 -3.45
CA ALA A 130 2.30 1.23 -2.00
C ALA A 130 1.01 1.79 -1.42
N LEU A 131 0.35 2.75 -2.09
CA LEU A 131 -0.87 3.35 -1.57
C LEU A 131 -1.97 2.29 -1.36
N PRO A 132 -2.81 2.42 -0.30
CA PRO A 132 -4.01 1.60 -0.18
C PRO A 132 -4.90 1.83 -1.40
N SER A 133 -5.61 0.79 -1.85
CA SER A 133 -6.56 0.97 -2.93
C SER A 133 -7.77 1.78 -2.47
N TRP A 134 -8.57 2.23 -3.43
CA TRP A 134 -9.87 2.84 -3.13
C TRP A 134 -10.78 1.90 -2.34
N VAL A 135 -10.70 0.59 -2.59
CA VAL A 135 -11.50 -0.41 -1.88
C VAL A 135 -11.03 -0.52 -0.43
N ASP A 136 -9.73 -0.50 -0.17
CA ASP A 136 -9.18 -0.52 1.20
C ASP A 136 -9.61 0.71 1.99
N PHE A 137 -9.50 1.88 1.37
CA PHE A 137 -9.93 3.13 1.98
C PHE A 137 -11.43 3.12 2.27
N LYS A 138 -12.25 2.70 1.30
CA LYS A 138 -13.71 2.62 1.44
C LYS A 138 -14.09 1.65 2.56
N ASN A 139 -13.53 0.45 2.59
CA ASN A 139 -13.84 -0.56 3.61
C ASN A 139 -13.45 -0.08 5.01
N PHE A 140 -12.29 0.56 5.15
CA PHE A 140 -11.91 1.18 6.42
C PHE A 140 -12.85 2.32 6.82
N TYR A 141 -13.20 3.21 5.88
CA TYR A 141 -14.08 4.34 6.13
C TYR A 141 -15.49 3.89 6.54
N GLU A 142 -16.05 2.89 5.86
CA GLU A 142 -17.33 2.28 6.22
C GLU A 142 -17.27 1.63 7.61
N ALA A 143 -16.20 0.91 7.93
CA ALA A 143 -15.98 0.36 9.26
C ALA A 143 -15.86 1.44 10.34
N LEU A 144 -15.26 2.60 10.01
CA LEU A 144 -15.13 3.74 10.90
C LEU A 144 -16.47 4.41 11.20
N LEU A 145 -17.32 4.60 10.19
CA LEU A 145 -18.63 5.26 10.32
C LEU A 145 -19.59 4.52 11.26
N VAL A 146 -19.50 3.18 11.29
CA VAL A 146 -20.35 2.35 12.15
C VAL A 146 -19.73 2.08 13.52
N TRP A 147 -18.52 2.59 13.78
CA TRP A 147 -17.81 2.34 15.04
C TRP A 147 -18.37 3.21 16.18
N PRO A 148 -18.74 2.63 17.33
CA PRO A 148 -19.23 3.43 18.45
C PRO A 148 -18.14 4.40 18.94
N ALA A 149 -18.46 5.69 19.09
CA ALA A 149 -17.51 6.72 19.55
C ALA A 149 -16.81 6.35 20.88
N LYS A 150 -17.52 5.69 21.81
CA LYS A 150 -16.96 5.18 23.07
C LYS A 150 -15.92 4.07 22.90
N LYS A 151 -15.92 3.36 21.76
CA LYS A 151 -14.93 2.31 21.46
C LYS A 151 -13.69 2.83 20.72
N LEU A 152 -13.73 4.01 20.08
CA LEU A 152 -12.53 4.63 19.50
C LEU A 152 -11.45 4.89 20.56
N THR A 153 -11.87 5.26 21.77
CA THR A 153 -10.97 5.46 22.92
C THR A 153 -10.65 4.17 23.68
N SER A 154 -11.25 3.03 23.34
CA SER A 154 -11.09 1.76 24.06
C SER A 154 -9.99 0.84 23.54
N GLY A 155 -9.38 1.18 22.40
CA GLY A 155 -8.21 0.44 21.90
C GLY A 155 -7.06 0.43 22.91
N SER A 156 -6.25 -0.62 22.90
CA SER A 156 -5.10 -0.69 23.80
C SER A 156 -4.18 0.52 23.54
N VAL A 157 -3.47 0.98 24.57
CA VAL A 157 -2.48 2.06 24.41
C VAL A 157 -1.46 1.68 23.34
N VAL A 158 -1.11 0.40 23.25
CA VAL A 158 -0.23 -0.16 22.22
C VAL A 158 -0.81 0.07 20.82
N ASP A 159 -2.09 -0.25 20.57
CA ASP A 159 -2.71 -0.07 19.24
C ASP A 159 -2.69 1.40 18.78
N LYS A 160 -2.98 2.32 19.71
CA LYS A 160 -3.01 3.77 19.44
C LYS A 160 -1.61 4.32 19.22
N VAL A 161 -0.65 3.91 20.04
CA VAL A 161 0.76 4.29 19.91
C VAL A 161 1.30 3.76 18.59
N VAL A 162 1.06 2.50 18.25
CA VAL A 162 1.44 1.92 16.95
C VAL A 162 0.84 2.76 15.82
N LEU A 163 -0.45 3.09 15.83
CA LEU A 163 -1.01 3.90 14.74
C LEU A 163 -0.48 5.33 14.65
N VAL A 164 -0.30 6.02 15.78
CA VAL A 164 0.26 7.38 15.79
C VAL A 164 1.71 7.35 15.34
N PHE A 165 2.52 6.41 15.85
CA PHE A 165 3.91 6.23 15.42
C PHE A 165 4.02 5.64 14.01
N PHE A 166 2.98 5.05 13.44
CA PHE A 166 2.96 4.61 12.04
C PHE A 166 2.55 5.76 11.10
N PHE A 167 1.49 6.52 11.42
CA PHE A 167 0.98 7.61 10.57
C PHE A 167 1.79 8.90 10.63
N VAL A 168 2.32 9.28 11.80
CA VAL A 168 3.03 10.56 11.98
C VAL A 168 4.36 10.59 11.21
N PRO A 169 5.21 9.55 11.24
CA PRO A 169 6.40 9.53 10.41
C PRO A 169 6.08 9.54 8.92
N TRP A 170 4.95 9.00 8.50
CA TRP A 170 4.49 9.03 7.12
C TRP A 170 4.06 10.42 6.66
N LEU A 171 3.28 11.13 7.47
CA LEU A 171 2.97 12.53 7.21
C LEU A 171 4.25 13.37 7.19
N ALA A 172 5.20 13.09 8.08
CA ALA A 172 6.52 13.71 8.09
C ALA A 172 7.34 13.35 6.85
N LEU A 173 7.26 12.12 6.33
CA LEU A 173 7.95 11.67 5.11
C LEU A 173 7.36 12.32 3.85
N LEU A 174 6.04 12.48 3.78
CA LEU A 174 5.35 13.22 2.71
C LEU A 174 5.71 14.71 2.76
N LEU A 175 5.79 15.31 3.95
CA LEU A 175 6.27 16.67 4.11
C LEU A 175 7.76 16.79 3.74
N ALA A 176 8.60 15.88 4.22
CA ALA A 176 10.03 15.89 3.98
C ALA A 176 10.35 15.68 2.50
N SER A 177 9.65 14.78 1.82
CA SER A 177 9.78 14.58 0.37
C SER A 177 9.34 15.80 -0.42
N LYS A 178 8.26 16.48 -0.01
CA LYS A 178 7.85 17.77 -0.59
C LYS A 178 8.90 18.87 -0.36
N ILE A 179 9.49 18.95 0.83
CA ILE A 179 10.56 19.91 1.17
C ILE A 179 11.83 19.60 0.36
N LEU A 180 12.25 18.33 0.28
CA LEU A 180 13.40 17.88 -0.50
C LEU A 180 13.23 18.14 -2.00
N TYR A 181 12.03 17.97 -2.53
CA TYR A 181 11.70 18.36 -3.91
C TYR A 181 11.87 19.87 -4.12
N LEU A 182 11.36 20.70 -3.20
CA LEU A 182 11.51 22.16 -3.29
C LEU A 182 12.97 22.62 -3.16
N LEU A 183 13.74 21.99 -2.27
CA LEU A 183 15.17 22.27 -2.09
C LEU A 183 15.99 21.83 -3.30
N ASN A 184 15.77 20.64 -3.86
CA ASN A 184 16.46 20.18 -5.06
C ASN A 184 16.10 21.02 -6.30
N LYS A 185 14.86 21.51 -6.39
CA LYS A 185 14.46 22.49 -7.41
C LYS A 185 15.24 23.80 -7.27
N ALA A 186 15.43 24.29 -6.05
CA ALA A 186 16.22 25.49 -5.78
C ALA A 186 17.72 25.32 -6.05
N LEU A 187 18.26 24.11 -5.88
CA LEU A 187 19.68 23.78 -6.07
C LEU A 187 20.04 23.37 -7.52
N GLY A 188 19.08 23.32 -8.44
CA GLY A 188 19.34 23.04 -9.86
C GLY A 188 19.68 21.58 -10.20
N ASN A 189 19.46 20.63 -9.29
CA ASN A 189 19.82 19.23 -9.50
C ASN A 189 18.73 18.47 -10.29
N SER A 190 18.80 18.55 -11.62
CA SER A 190 17.73 18.16 -12.54
C SER A 190 17.36 16.67 -12.52
N THR A 191 18.32 15.77 -12.24
CA THR A 191 18.09 14.31 -12.27
C THR A 191 17.28 13.83 -11.06
N LEU A 192 17.62 14.31 -9.85
CA LEU A 192 16.85 13.97 -8.64
C LEU A 192 15.44 14.58 -8.70
N ASN A 193 15.32 15.79 -9.25
CA ASN A 193 14.03 16.47 -9.45
C ASN A 193 13.09 15.69 -10.38
N ALA A 194 13.62 15.10 -11.45
CA ALA A 194 12.82 14.31 -12.39
C ALA A 194 12.31 13.01 -11.75
N LEU A 195 13.14 12.34 -10.95
CA LEU A 195 12.75 11.09 -10.27
C LEU A 195 11.76 11.33 -9.12
N TRP A 196 11.94 12.43 -8.37
CA TRP A 196 10.98 12.82 -7.34
C TRP A 196 9.66 13.34 -7.91
N ALA A 197 9.70 14.11 -8.99
CA ALA A 197 8.51 14.50 -9.72
C ALA A 197 7.79 13.27 -10.28
N LEU A 198 8.53 12.29 -10.82
CA LEU A 198 7.95 11.02 -11.28
C LEU A 198 7.29 10.27 -10.13
N PHE A 199 7.95 10.12 -8.98
CA PHE A 199 7.36 9.48 -7.79
C PHE A 199 6.07 10.19 -7.35
N LEU A 200 6.06 11.52 -7.26
CA LEU A 200 4.88 12.32 -6.90
C LEU A 200 3.77 12.25 -7.97
N VAL A 201 4.12 12.20 -9.26
CA VAL A 201 3.17 12.03 -10.37
C VAL A 201 2.57 10.63 -10.35
N LEU A 202 3.36 9.59 -10.11
CA LEU A 202 2.87 8.22 -9.95
C LEU A 202 1.94 8.09 -8.73
N LEU A 203 2.23 8.83 -7.65
CA LEU A 203 1.36 8.95 -6.48
C LEU A 203 0.04 9.67 -6.81
N ALA A 204 0.09 10.70 -7.67
CA ALA A 204 -1.06 11.50 -8.06
C ALA A 204 -1.97 10.84 -9.10
N LEU A 205 -1.42 10.08 -10.06
CA LEU A 205 -2.17 9.39 -11.12
C LEU A 205 -3.03 8.21 -10.64
N ARG A 206 -2.92 7.84 -9.36
CA ARG A 206 -3.68 6.75 -8.75
C ARG A 206 -5.00 7.21 -8.10
N PHE A 207 -5.22 8.51 -7.99
CA PHE A 207 -6.45 9.16 -7.51
C PHE A 207 -7.14 9.94 -8.63
#